data_AF-A0A9N8EUJ4-F1
#
_entry.id   AF-A0A9N8EUJ4-F1
#
_cell.length_a   1.000
_cell.length_b   1.000
_cell.length_c   1.000
_cell.angle_alpha   90.00
_cell.angle_beta   90.00
_cell.angle_gamma   90.00
#
_symmetry.space_group_name_H-M   'P 1'
#
loop_
_entity.id
_entity.type
_entity.pdbx_description
1 polymer ?
#
loop_
_entity_poly.entity_id
_entity_poly.type
_entity_poly.pdbx_seq_one_letter_code
_entity_poly.pdbx_strand_id
1 'polypeptide(L)'
;MTSFVAIDHFATETPTAIPPEEKPTYNSLKIIHQELNANAMTISSGIGGGHYRHLALVLTTAQYNALPNTEAWANPAHPGQAPVHGAAPTPAKIAETNRLMRGTETALKKQLLETVSDTFTKTLKHKMYGYAQVTAREILAHLDAAYGTVDADDIKDNEKRMNATWNPSQPIKDLYNQVKDAQRFAADHNNISEKRAVSAIIENLTQSGVFTAALRD
;
A
#
# COMPACT_ATOMS: atom_id res chain seq x y z
N MET A 1 26.49 16.06 -11.97
CA MET A 1 25.02 16.06 -11.76
C MET A 1 24.48 14.82 -12.45
N THR A 2 24.26 13.75 -11.70
CA THR A 2 23.74 12.49 -12.22
C THR A 2 22.27 12.71 -12.53
N SER A 3 21.92 12.74 -13.81
CA SER A 3 20.53 12.74 -14.28
C SER A 3 19.85 11.52 -13.67
N PHE A 4 18.85 11.77 -12.82
CA PHE A 4 17.92 10.77 -12.33
C PHE A 4 17.21 10.25 -13.58
N VAL A 5 17.52 9.03 -14.02
CA VAL A 5 16.79 8.42 -15.12
C VAL A 5 15.40 8.17 -14.60
N ALA A 6 14.48 9.07 -14.92
CA ALA A 6 13.08 8.94 -14.61
C ALA A 6 12.62 7.62 -15.20
N ILE A 7 12.17 6.72 -14.34
CA ILE A 7 11.22 5.71 -14.78
C ILE A 7 9.91 6.48 -14.91
N ASP A 8 9.76 7.17 -16.05
CA ASP A 8 8.47 7.75 -16.39
C ASP A 8 7.47 6.59 -16.48
N HIS A 9 6.26 6.83 -15.99
CA HIS A 9 5.12 5.89 -15.92
C HIS A 9 5.08 4.98 -14.68
N PHE A 10 5.02 5.56 -13.48
CA PHE A 10 4.33 4.90 -12.37
C PHE A 10 2.82 5.16 -12.45
N ALA A 11 2.02 4.23 -11.91
CA ALA A 11 0.56 4.40 -11.90
C ALA A 11 0.16 5.55 -10.96
N THR A 12 0.89 5.69 -9.85
CA THR A 12 0.79 6.77 -8.88
C THR A 12 2.18 7.37 -8.68
N GLU A 13 2.45 8.52 -9.32
CA GLU A 13 3.78 9.16 -9.23
C GLU A 13 4.11 9.68 -7.83
N THR A 14 3.08 10.10 -7.09
CA THR A 14 3.17 10.62 -5.72
C THR A 14 2.20 9.84 -4.83
N PRO A 15 2.67 8.82 -4.09
CA PRO A 15 1.82 8.09 -3.15
C PRO A 15 1.29 9.02 -2.05
N THR A 16 0.17 8.63 -1.46
CA THR A 16 -0.54 9.40 -0.44
C THR A 16 0.33 9.57 0.80
N ALA A 17 0.93 10.76 0.95
CA ALA A 17 1.82 11.08 2.06
C ALA A 17 1.10 11.12 3.41
N ILE A 18 1.76 10.58 4.43
CA ILE A 18 1.35 10.73 5.82
C ILE A 18 1.88 12.08 6.30
N PRO A 19 1.05 12.95 6.92
CA PRO A 19 1.53 14.21 7.48
C PRO A 19 2.74 13.97 8.42
N PRO A 20 3.80 14.81 8.37
CA PRO A 20 5.06 14.50 9.05
C PRO A 20 4.97 14.29 10.57
N GLU A 21 3.97 14.92 11.19
CA GLU A 21 3.67 14.88 12.62
C GLU A 21 2.80 13.67 13.01
N GLU A 22 2.18 13.02 12.03
CA GLU A 22 1.24 11.92 12.24
C GLU A 22 1.94 10.56 12.17
N LYS A 23 1.62 9.72 13.15
CA LYS A 23 2.10 8.33 13.21
C LYS A 23 1.42 7.51 12.10
N PRO A 24 2.16 6.61 11.40
CA PRO A 24 1.53 5.63 10.55
C PRO A 24 0.51 4.78 11.30
N THR A 25 -0.58 4.43 10.61
CA THR A 25 -1.66 3.58 11.10
C THR A 25 -1.82 2.40 10.16
N TYR A 26 -2.57 1.39 10.57
CA TYR A 26 -2.89 0.27 9.68
C TYR A 26 -3.52 0.77 8.36
N ASN A 27 -4.41 1.75 8.46
CA ASN A 27 -5.11 2.30 7.28
C ASN A 27 -4.16 3.04 6.33
N SER A 28 -3.28 3.90 6.86
CA SER A 28 -2.34 4.63 5.99
C SER A 28 -1.31 3.68 5.37
N LEU A 29 -0.81 2.70 6.12
CA LEU A 29 0.09 1.67 5.56
C LEU A 29 -0.59 0.81 4.49
N LYS A 30 -1.87 0.46 4.68
CA LYS A 30 -2.64 -0.27 3.65
C LYS A 30 -2.72 0.52 2.33
N ILE A 31 -2.92 1.84 2.38
CA ILE A 31 -2.94 2.71 1.20
C ILE A 31 -1.55 2.73 0.54
N ILE A 32 -0.49 2.92 1.34
CA ILE A 32 0.90 2.93 0.84
C ILE A 32 1.24 1.61 0.14
N HIS A 33 0.91 0.47 0.74
CA HIS A 33 1.09 -0.84 0.12
C HIS A 33 0.36 -0.94 -1.21
N GLN A 34 -0.91 -0.50 -1.28
CA GLN A 34 -1.68 -0.54 -2.53
C GLN A 34 -1.03 0.29 -3.65
N GLU A 35 -0.61 1.51 -3.36
CA GLU A 35 0.00 2.42 -4.33
C GLU A 35 1.38 1.92 -4.78
N LEU A 36 2.23 1.47 -3.85
CA LEU A 36 3.54 0.92 -4.20
C LEU A 36 3.44 -0.40 -4.97
N ASN A 37 2.49 -1.26 -4.61
CA ASN A 37 2.22 -2.50 -5.35
C ASN A 37 1.79 -2.18 -6.80
N ALA A 38 0.90 -1.20 -6.99
CA ALA A 38 0.49 -0.76 -8.32
C ALA A 38 1.68 -0.25 -9.14
N ASN A 39 2.54 0.59 -8.54
CA ASN A 39 3.74 1.13 -9.20
C ASN A 39 4.76 0.05 -9.56
N ALA A 40 4.99 -0.92 -8.67
CA ALA A 40 5.86 -2.06 -8.93
C ALA A 40 5.35 -2.91 -10.12
N MET A 41 4.03 -2.95 -10.32
CA MET A 41 3.39 -3.62 -11.44
C MET A 41 3.34 -2.78 -12.73
N THR A 42 3.77 -1.52 -12.75
CA THR A 42 3.76 -0.70 -13.98
C THR A 42 4.97 -0.94 -14.87
N ILE A 43 6.08 -1.40 -14.32
CA ILE A 43 7.32 -1.61 -15.08
C ILE A 43 7.45 -3.07 -15.48
N SER A 44 7.77 -3.35 -16.74
CA SER A 44 8.00 -4.72 -17.19
C SER A 44 9.25 -5.32 -16.53
N SER A 45 9.17 -6.59 -16.14
CA SER A 45 10.29 -7.34 -15.55
C SER A 45 10.88 -8.32 -16.55
N GLY A 46 12.21 -8.33 -16.65
CA GLY A 46 12.97 -9.27 -17.48
C GLY A 46 13.57 -10.46 -16.72
N ILE A 47 13.32 -10.58 -15.41
CA ILE A 47 13.92 -11.60 -14.52
C ILE A 47 12.91 -12.60 -13.92
N GLY A 48 11.68 -12.61 -14.43
CA GLY A 48 10.55 -13.29 -13.81
C GLY A 48 9.51 -12.29 -13.33
N GLY A 49 8.59 -12.71 -12.49
CA GLY A 49 7.50 -11.85 -12.04
C GLY A 49 6.21 -12.03 -12.80
N GLY A 50 6.24 -12.61 -14.02
CA GLY A 50 5.09 -12.77 -14.90
C GLY A 50 4.20 -11.51 -14.96
N HIS A 51 2.91 -11.71 -14.75
CA HIS A 51 1.92 -10.62 -14.69
C HIS A 51 2.06 -9.68 -13.47
N TYR A 52 2.77 -10.11 -12.43
CA TYR A 52 3.06 -9.31 -11.23
C TYR A 52 4.31 -8.44 -11.37
N ARG A 53 5.11 -8.64 -12.42
CA ARG A 53 6.28 -7.81 -12.75
C ARG A 53 7.21 -7.61 -11.54
N HIS A 54 7.46 -6.38 -11.08
CA HIS A 54 8.35 -6.10 -9.93
C HIS A 54 7.65 -6.14 -8.57
N LEU A 55 6.39 -6.60 -8.48
CA LEU A 55 5.61 -6.61 -7.24
C LEU A 55 6.35 -7.28 -6.07
N ALA A 56 7.18 -8.28 -6.36
CA ALA A 56 7.99 -8.91 -5.34
C ALA A 56 8.86 -7.90 -4.58
N LEU A 57 9.38 -6.83 -5.20
CA LEU A 57 10.22 -5.82 -4.51
C LEU A 57 9.56 -5.20 -3.27
N VAL A 58 8.24 -5.19 -3.19
CA VAL A 58 7.48 -4.57 -2.08
C VAL A 58 6.69 -5.58 -1.24
N LEU A 59 6.66 -6.85 -1.62
CA LEU A 59 6.05 -7.93 -0.85
C LEU A 59 7.10 -8.79 -0.13
N THR A 60 6.74 -9.35 1.03
CA THR A 60 7.54 -10.44 1.61
C THR A 60 7.57 -11.64 0.67
N THR A 61 8.62 -12.46 0.75
CA THR A 61 8.73 -13.69 -0.04
C THR A 61 7.49 -14.60 0.16
N ALA A 62 6.97 -14.68 1.39
CA ALA A 62 5.78 -15.47 1.69
C ALA A 62 4.52 -14.91 1.00
N GLN A 63 4.29 -13.59 1.07
CA GLN A 63 3.16 -12.94 0.40
C GLN A 63 3.23 -13.10 -1.12
N TYR A 64 4.41 -12.91 -1.70
CA TYR A 64 4.61 -13.04 -3.15
C TYR A 64 4.38 -14.48 -3.63
N ASN A 65 4.88 -15.47 -2.88
CA ASN A 65 4.69 -16.89 -3.21
C ASN A 65 3.24 -17.36 -3.03
N ALA A 66 2.44 -16.66 -2.23
CA ALA A 66 1.02 -16.96 -2.04
C ALA A 66 0.14 -16.41 -3.18
N LEU A 67 0.69 -15.58 -4.08
CA LEU A 67 -0.06 -15.06 -5.21
C LEU A 67 -0.41 -16.18 -6.22
N PRO A 68 -1.63 -16.19 -6.78
CA PRO A 68 -2.04 -17.19 -7.75
C PRO A 68 -1.24 -17.06 -9.04
N ASN A 69 -0.82 -18.20 -9.61
CA ASN A 69 -0.04 -18.24 -10.87
C ASN A 69 1.24 -17.38 -10.82
N THR A 70 1.85 -17.25 -9.63
CA THR A 70 3.10 -16.52 -9.47
C THR A 70 4.26 -17.30 -10.10
N GLU A 71 5.12 -16.58 -10.81
CA GLU A 71 6.36 -17.14 -11.33
C GLU A 71 7.48 -16.96 -10.30
N ALA A 72 8.51 -17.82 -10.37
CA ALA A 72 9.65 -17.70 -9.47
C ALA A 72 10.27 -16.30 -9.57
N TRP A 73 10.46 -15.67 -8.42
CA TRP A 73 11.15 -14.39 -8.31
C TRP A 73 12.47 -14.58 -7.54
N ALA A 74 13.59 -14.34 -8.22
CA ALA A 74 14.88 -14.25 -7.57
C ALA A 74 15.03 -12.83 -7.00
N ASN A 75 14.91 -12.69 -5.68
CA ASN A 75 15.18 -11.42 -5.02
C ASN A 75 16.61 -10.96 -5.37
N PRO A 76 16.80 -9.74 -5.92
CA PRO A 76 18.13 -9.19 -6.02
C PRO A 76 18.66 -8.99 -4.60
N ALA A 77 19.80 -9.61 -4.26
CA ALA A 77 20.43 -9.35 -2.98
C ALA A 77 21.02 -7.92 -2.98
N HIS A 78 20.80 -7.19 -1.89
CA HIS A 78 21.38 -5.86 -1.70
C HIS A 78 22.41 -5.92 -0.56
N PRO A 79 23.65 -5.42 -0.74
CA PRO A 79 24.38 -5.25 -2.00
C PRO A 79 24.99 -6.59 -2.46
N GLY A 80 24.54 -7.16 -3.58
CA GLY A 80 25.21 -8.33 -4.16
C GLY A 80 24.43 -9.08 -5.24
N GLN A 81 25.16 -9.54 -6.27
CA GLN A 81 24.70 -10.26 -7.46
C GLN A 81 23.72 -9.51 -8.40
N ALA A 82 24.03 -9.56 -9.69
CA ALA A 82 23.11 -9.15 -10.73
C ALA A 82 21.86 -10.04 -10.70
N PRO A 83 20.68 -9.49 -11.04
CA PRO A 83 19.48 -10.28 -11.30
C PRO A 83 19.78 -11.54 -12.12
N VAL A 84 19.21 -12.67 -11.71
CA VAL A 84 19.35 -13.93 -12.47
C VAL A 84 18.58 -13.78 -13.78
N HIS A 85 19.27 -14.01 -14.90
CA HIS A 85 18.68 -13.92 -16.23
C HIS A 85 18.29 -15.32 -16.74
N GLY A 86 17.28 -15.38 -17.63
CA GLY A 86 16.90 -16.62 -18.32
C GLY A 86 18.00 -17.17 -19.25
N ALA A 87 17.71 -18.20 -20.04
CA ALA A 87 18.70 -18.80 -20.94
C ALA A 87 19.12 -17.86 -22.10
N ALA A 88 20.41 -17.80 -22.39
CA ALA A 88 21.03 -17.08 -23.52
C ALA A 88 20.62 -15.59 -23.74
N PRO A 89 20.61 -14.73 -22.71
CA PRO A 89 20.29 -13.31 -22.86
C PRO A 89 21.47 -12.59 -23.51
N THR A 90 21.19 -11.62 -24.38
CA THR A 90 22.23 -10.76 -24.93
C THR A 90 22.78 -9.82 -23.85
N PRO A 91 24.06 -9.38 -23.93
CA PRO A 91 24.62 -8.41 -22.99
C PRO A 91 23.78 -7.12 -22.87
N ALA A 92 23.18 -6.65 -23.97
CA ALA A 92 22.28 -5.50 -23.97
C ALA A 92 21.00 -5.77 -23.14
N LYS A 93 20.42 -6.97 -23.26
CA LYS A 93 19.22 -7.35 -22.49
C LYS A 93 19.52 -7.51 -21.00
N ILE A 94 20.68 -8.06 -20.66
CA ILE A 94 21.21 -8.12 -19.28
C ILE A 94 21.31 -6.71 -18.70
N ALA A 95 22.00 -5.80 -19.40
CA ALA A 95 22.22 -4.44 -18.94
C ALA A 95 20.90 -3.69 -18.72
N GLU A 96 19.96 -3.79 -19.65
CA GLU A 96 18.65 -3.14 -19.55
C GLU A 96 17.81 -3.70 -18.41
N THR A 97 17.78 -5.03 -18.26
CA THR A 97 17.05 -5.68 -17.18
C THR A 97 17.59 -5.23 -15.81
N ASN A 98 18.91 -5.17 -15.67
CA ASN A 98 19.56 -4.71 -14.44
C ASN A 98 19.32 -3.22 -14.17
N ARG A 99 19.23 -2.40 -15.24
CA ARG A 99 18.89 -0.99 -15.14
C ARG A 99 17.46 -0.80 -14.64
N LEU A 100 16.49 -1.51 -15.22
CA LEU A 100 15.08 -1.44 -14.82
C LEU A 100 14.90 -1.91 -13.38
N MET A 101 15.46 -3.06 -13.02
CA MET A 101 15.41 -3.59 -11.65
C MET A 101 15.89 -2.57 -10.60
N ARG A 102 17.11 -2.04 -10.78
CA ARG A 102 17.68 -1.07 -9.84
C ARG A 102 16.92 0.25 -9.84
N GLY A 103 16.45 0.69 -11.00
CA GLY A 103 15.67 1.91 -11.12
C GLY A 103 14.34 1.78 -10.38
N THR A 104 13.63 0.66 -10.56
CA THR A 104 12.34 0.40 -9.90
C THR A 104 12.51 0.34 -8.39
N GLU A 105 13.50 -0.41 -7.89
CA GLU A 105 13.80 -0.44 -6.44
C GLU A 105 14.13 0.95 -5.89
N THR A 106 14.97 1.72 -6.60
CA THR A 106 15.35 3.08 -6.18
C THR A 106 14.14 4.00 -6.14
N ALA A 107 13.27 3.93 -7.15
CA ALA A 107 12.09 4.77 -7.26
C ALA A 107 11.04 4.42 -6.19
N LEU A 108 10.76 3.13 -5.95
CA LEU A 108 9.85 2.68 -4.90
C LEU A 108 10.36 3.06 -3.50
N LYS A 109 11.66 2.88 -3.23
CA LYS A 109 12.26 3.32 -1.97
C LYS A 109 12.16 4.83 -1.79
N LYS A 110 12.43 5.61 -2.83
CA LYS A 110 12.32 7.07 -2.79
C LYS A 110 10.90 7.50 -2.46
N GLN A 111 9.91 6.95 -3.17
CA GLN A 111 8.50 7.19 -2.90
C GLN A 111 8.17 6.92 -1.44
N LEU A 112 8.54 5.76 -0.91
CA LEU A 112 8.25 5.40 0.48
C LEU A 112 8.89 6.36 1.51
N LEU A 113 10.13 6.80 1.27
CA LEU A 113 10.83 7.77 2.14
C LEU A 113 10.28 9.20 2.01
N GLU A 114 9.61 9.53 0.91
CA GLU A 114 8.91 10.82 0.73
C GLU A 114 7.50 10.78 1.34
N THR A 115 6.86 9.61 1.36
CA THR A 115 5.52 9.38 1.88
C THR A 115 5.47 9.25 3.41
N VAL A 116 6.57 8.80 4.04
CA VAL A 116 6.64 8.56 5.48
C VAL A 116 7.79 9.35 6.10
N SER A 117 7.49 10.14 7.13
CA SER A 117 8.47 10.95 7.87
C SER A 117 9.65 10.12 8.40
N ASP A 118 10.86 10.68 8.32
CA ASP A 118 12.12 10.07 8.81
C ASP A 118 12.01 9.67 10.29
N THR A 119 11.15 10.34 11.08
CA THR A 119 10.88 9.98 12.48
C THR A 119 10.50 8.51 12.66
N PHE A 120 9.76 7.94 11.70
CA PHE A 120 9.23 6.58 11.74
C PHE A 120 10.09 5.56 10.99
N THR A 121 11.15 6.00 10.29
CA THR A 121 12.04 5.13 9.50
C THR A 121 13.51 5.24 9.90
N LYS A 122 13.88 6.26 10.69
CA LYS A 122 15.27 6.58 11.10
C LYS A 122 16.01 5.44 11.79
N THR A 123 15.31 4.49 12.38
CA THR A 123 15.89 3.29 13.02
C THR A 123 16.67 2.44 12.01
N LEU A 124 16.26 2.45 10.74
CA LEU A 124 16.91 1.77 9.63
C LEU A 124 18.06 2.60 9.02
N LYS A 125 18.15 3.89 9.35
CA LYS A 125 19.08 4.83 8.74
C LYS A 125 20.48 4.67 9.32
N HIS A 126 21.43 4.25 8.49
CA HIS A 126 22.81 4.20 8.94
C HIS A 126 23.45 5.60 8.99
N LYS A 127 24.28 5.85 10.00
CA LYS A 127 24.91 7.16 10.22
C LYS A 127 25.78 7.65 9.05
N MET A 128 26.49 6.74 8.38
CA MET A 128 27.47 7.10 7.33
C MET A 128 26.87 7.12 5.92
N TYR A 129 25.89 6.26 5.63
CA TYR A 129 25.40 6.03 4.27
C TYR A 129 23.87 6.07 4.18
N GLY A 130 23.18 6.53 5.23
CA GLY A 130 21.73 6.65 5.27
C GLY A 130 21.03 5.34 4.94
N TYR A 131 20.05 5.40 4.05
CA TYR A 131 19.25 4.25 3.59
C TYR A 131 19.88 3.51 2.40
N ALA A 132 21.17 3.69 2.10
CA ALA A 132 21.79 3.10 0.91
C ALA A 132 21.71 1.56 0.87
N GLN A 133 21.78 0.91 2.02
CA GLN A 133 21.71 -0.56 2.17
C GLN A 133 20.34 -1.07 2.61
N VAL A 134 19.33 -0.19 2.69
CA VAL A 134 17.96 -0.55 3.05
C VAL A 134 17.12 -0.59 1.78
N THR A 135 16.36 -1.65 1.61
CA THR A 135 15.40 -1.87 0.51
C THR A 135 14.04 -1.27 0.83
N ALA A 136 13.21 -1.04 -0.18
CA ALA A 136 11.81 -0.63 0.00
C ALA A 136 11.05 -1.64 0.88
N ARG A 137 11.29 -2.94 0.65
CA ARG A 137 10.69 -4.02 1.44
C ARG A 137 11.08 -3.98 2.91
N GLU A 138 12.33 -3.72 3.25
CA GLU A 138 12.78 -3.64 4.65
C GLU A 138 12.16 -2.45 5.37
N ILE A 139 11.96 -1.33 4.68
CA ILE A 139 11.23 -0.19 5.24
C ILE A 139 9.76 -0.56 5.48
N LEU A 140 9.08 -1.17 4.50
CA LEU A 140 7.70 -1.64 4.67
C LEU A 140 7.58 -2.62 5.84
N ALA A 141 8.48 -3.61 5.92
CA ALA A 141 8.48 -4.59 7.00
C ALA A 141 8.68 -3.94 8.39
N HIS A 142 9.53 -2.92 8.49
CA HIS A 142 9.69 -2.15 9.73
C HIS A 142 8.39 -1.41 10.10
N LEU A 143 7.79 -0.72 9.13
CA LEU A 143 6.55 0.04 9.34
C LEU A 143 5.39 -0.89 9.72
N ASP A 144 5.25 -2.02 9.04
CA ASP A 144 4.23 -3.02 9.35
C ASP A 144 4.41 -3.61 10.75
N ALA A 145 5.66 -3.92 11.14
CA ALA A 145 5.95 -4.44 12.46
C ALA A 145 5.68 -3.43 13.58
N ALA A 146 5.95 -2.14 13.34
CA ALA A 146 5.79 -1.08 14.34
C ALA A 146 4.37 -0.50 14.40
N TYR A 147 3.66 -0.46 13.26
CA TYR A 147 2.45 0.34 13.07
C TYR A 147 1.35 -0.36 12.27
N GLY A 148 1.61 -1.55 11.72
CA GLY A 148 0.67 -2.30 10.89
C GLY A 148 -0.31 -3.17 11.67
N THR A 149 -0.38 -3.06 13.00
CA THR A 149 -1.41 -3.74 13.80
C THR A 149 -2.57 -2.79 14.03
N VAL A 150 -3.80 -3.27 13.77
CA VAL A 150 -5.01 -2.52 14.11
C VAL A 150 -5.09 -2.34 15.62
N ASP A 151 -5.04 -1.08 16.06
CA ASP A 151 -5.19 -0.69 17.46
C ASP A 151 -6.59 -0.14 17.77
N ALA A 152 -6.79 0.28 19.03
CA ALA A 152 -8.08 0.80 19.48
C ALA A 152 -8.48 2.13 18.79
N ASP A 153 -7.50 2.95 18.42
CA ASP A 153 -7.75 4.21 17.72
C ASP A 153 -8.16 3.93 16.27
N ASP A 154 -7.52 2.96 15.61
CA ASP A 154 -7.93 2.49 14.29
C ASP A 154 -9.38 1.95 14.26
N ILE A 155 -9.78 1.19 15.29
CA ILE A 155 -11.17 0.71 15.44
C ILE A 155 -12.13 1.88 15.63
N LYS A 156 -11.77 2.85 16.49
CA LYS A 156 -12.58 4.04 16.77
C LYS A 156 -12.74 4.92 15.54
N ASP A 157 -11.67 5.10 14.77
CA ASP A 157 -11.70 5.84 13.51
C ASP A 157 -12.57 5.14 12.46
N ASN A 158 -12.49 3.81 12.37
CA ASN A 158 -13.37 3.04 11.51
C ASN A 158 -14.85 3.21 11.90
N GLU A 159 -15.17 3.16 13.19
CA GLU A 159 -16.52 3.39 13.67
C GLU A 159 -16.97 4.84 13.40
N LYS A 160 -16.10 5.82 13.60
CA LYS A 160 -16.38 7.22 13.26
C LYS A 160 -16.68 7.40 11.77
N ARG A 161 -15.92 6.75 10.88
CA ARG A 161 -16.16 6.77 9.43
C ARG A 161 -17.48 6.08 9.07
N MET A 162 -17.78 4.92 9.68
CA MET A 162 -19.04 4.21 9.46
C MET A 162 -20.25 5.07 9.80
N ASN A 163 -20.19 5.82 10.90
CA ASN A 163 -21.29 6.66 11.39
C ASN A 163 -21.21 8.12 10.90
N ALA A 164 -20.28 8.46 10.01
CA ALA A 164 -20.16 9.81 9.48
C ALA A 164 -21.44 10.19 8.72
N THR A 165 -21.99 11.37 9.02
CA THR A 165 -23.27 11.82 8.45
C THR A 165 -23.20 11.86 6.93
N TRP A 166 -24.02 11.03 6.27
CA TRP A 166 -24.17 11.06 4.83
C TRP A 166 -24.88 12.32 4.33
N ASN A 167 -24.40 12.88 3.22
CA ASN A 167 -24.97 14.06 2.56
C ASN A 167 -26.09 13.65 1.58
N PRO A 168 -27.35 14.07 1.79
CA PRO A 168 -28.48 13.69 0.94
C PRO A 168 -28.42 14.15 -0.53
N SER A 169 -27.54 15.10 -0.85
CA SER A 169 -27.30 15.50 -2.24
C SER A 169 -26.42 14.50 -3.01
N GLN A 170 -25.77 13.56 -2.33
CA GLN A 170 -24.97 12.50 -2.94
C GLN A 170 -25.81 11.24 -3.17
N PRO A 171 -25.38 10.31 -4.03
CA PRO A 171 -26.03 9.01 -4.17
C PRO A 171 -26.10 8.25 -2.84
N ILE A 172 -27.24 7.62 -2.54
CA ILE A 172 -27.39 6.74 -1.34
C ILE A 172 -26.41 5.55 -1.37
N LYS A 173 -25.91 5.20 -2.56
CA LYS A 173 -24.85 4.21 -2.74
C LYS A 173 -23.58 4.53 -1.94
N ASP A 174 -23.29 5.81 -1.73
CA ASP A 174 -22.11 6.22 -0.98
C ASP A 174 -22.23 5.87 0.50
N LEU A 175 -23.44 5.99 1.09
CA LEU A 175 -23.72 5.49 2.44
C LEU A 175 -23.54 3.97 2.53
N TYR A 176 -24.03 3.22 1.55
CA TYR A 176 -23.82 1.76 1.52
C TYR A 176 -22.35 1.38 1.39
N ASN A 177 -21.58 2.10 0.56
CA ASN A 177 -20.14 1.89 0.42
C ASN A 177 -19.40 2.20 1.72
N GLN A 178 -19.72 3.33 2.37
CA GLN A 178 -19.16 3.72 3.67
C GLN A 178 -19.32 2.61 4.72
N VAL A 179 -20.51 2.03 4.84
CA VAL A 179 -20.77 0.94 5.80
C VAL A 179 -20.09 -0.36 5.38
N LYS A 180 -20.06 -0.70 4.08
CA LYS A 180 -19.36 -1.89 3.58
C LYS A 180 -17.85 -1.81 3.79
N ASP A 181 -17.26 -0.64 3.59
CA ASP A 181 -15.83 -0.44 3.79
C ASP A 181 -15.48 -0.55 5.27
N ALA A 182 -16.35 -0.07 6.17
CA ALA A 182 -16.20 -0.28 7.60
C ALA A 182 -16.28 -1.77 8.00
N GLN A 183 -17.22 -2.54 7.42
CA GLN A 183 -17.31 -3.98 7.66
C GLN A 183 -16.07 -4.72 7.14
N ARG A 184 -15.58 -4.38 5.94
CA ARG A 184 -14.36 -4.96 5.36
C ARG A 184 -13.13 -4.69 6.20
N PHE A 185 -12.99 -3.49 6.74
CA PHE A 185 -11.92 -3.15 7.68
C PHE A 185 -11.99 -4.02 8.94
N ALA A 186 -13.22 -4.19 9.46
CA ALA A 186 -13.46 -4.85 10.72
C ALA A 186 -13.40 -6.40 10.68
N ALA A 187 -13.44 -7.01 9.49
CA ALA A 187 -13.67 -8.45 9.30
C ALA A 187 -12.74 -9.34 10.13
N ASP A 188 -11.45 -9.02 10.16
CA ASP A 188 -10.41 -9.82 10.84
C ASP A 188 -10.04 -9.31 12.23
N HIS A 189 -10.73 -8.27 12.73
CA HIS A 189 -10.36 -7.59 13.98
C HIS A 189 -11.57 -7.40 14.92
N ASN A 190 -12.45 -6.46 14.60
CA ASN A 190 -13.62 -6.10 15.41
C ASN A 190 -14.89 -6.20 14.58
N ASN A 191 -15.23 -7.44 14.17
CA ASN A 191 -16.23 -7.70 13.14
C ASN A 191 -17.56 -6.96 13.38
N ILE A 192 -17.99 -6.20 12.37
CA ILE A 192 -19.23 -5.44 12.40
C ILE A 192 -20.35 -6.33 11.87
N SER A 193 -21.22 -6.79 12.78
CA SER A 193 -22.39 -7.59 12.44
C SER A 193 -23.31 -6.89 11.44
N GLU A 194 -24.04 -7.68 10.63
CA GLU A 194 -25.07 -7.15 9.72
C GLU A 194 -26.09 -6.28 10.46
N LYS A 195 -26.51 -6.70 11.66
CA LYS A 195 -27.42 -5.92 12.51
C LYS A 195 -26.86 -4.52 12.80
N ARG A 196 -25.60 -4.41 13.20
CA ARG A 196 -24.95 -3.12 13.47
C ARG A 196 -24.83 -2.28 12.20
N ALA A 197 -24.49 -2.90 11.07
CA ALA A 197 -24.39 -2.23 9.79
C ALA A 197 -25.75 -1.62 9.36
N VAL A 198 -26.85 -2.39 9.47
CA VAL A 198 -28.20 -1.89 9.19
C VAL A 198 -28.59 -0.76 10.15
N SER A 199 -28.29 -0.90 11.45
CA SER A 199 -28.53 0.19 12.41
C SER A 199 -27.78 1.47 12.04
N ALA A 200 -26.51 1.39 11.64
CA ALA A 200 -25.73 2.56 11.23
C ALA A 200 -26.33 3.27 9.99
N ILE A 201 -26.88 2.50 9.03
CA ILE A 201 -27.57 3.05 7.86
C ILE A 201 -28.84 3.77 8.29
N ILE A 202 -29.70 3.15 9.11
CA ILE A 202 -30.96 3.74 9.57
C ILE A 202 -30.68 5.01 10.39
N GLU A 203 -29.68 4.99 11.27
CA GLU A 203 -29.23 6.15 12.06
C GLU A 203 -28.82 7.31 11.14
N ASN A 204 -28.02 7.04 10.11
CA ASN A 204 -27.62 8.04 9.11
C ASN A 204 -28.81 8.63 8.34
N LEU A 205 -29.69 7.78 7.82
CA LEU A 205 -30.88 8.21 7.08
C LEU A 205 -31.82 9.04 7.98
N THR A 206 -31.96 8.66 9.24
CA THR A 206 -32.72 9.43 10.24
C THR A 206 -32.10 10.80 10.48
N GLN A 207 -30.79 10.86 10.75
CA GLN A 207 -30.04 12.11 10.98
C GLN A 207 -30.06 13.07 9.79
N SER A 208 -30.12 12.52 8.57
CA SER A 208 -30.19 13.30 7.34
C SER A 208 -31.46 14.14 7.21
N GLY A 209 -32.50 13.84 7.99
CA GLY A 209 -33.79 14.54 7.97
C GLY A 209 -34.71 14.17 6.79
N VAL A 210 -34.18 13.64 5.69
CA VAL A 210 -34.92 13.38 4.44
C VAL A 210 -35.84 12.15 4.54
N PHE A 211 -35.53 11.19 5.40
CA PHE A 211 -36.26 9.91 5.50
C PHE A 211 -37.01 9.71 6.82
N THR A 212 -37.10 10.74 7.65
CA THR A 212 -37.71 10.65 9.00
C THR A 212 -39.18 10.20 8.99
N ALA A 213 -39.95 10.55 7.96
CA ALA A 213 -41.33 10.09 7.80
C ALA A 213 -41.43 8.63 7.32
N ALA A 214 -40.50 8.17 6.49
CA ALA A 214 -40.51 6.82 5.90
C ALA A 214 -39.96 5.73 6.86
N LEU A 215 -39.28 6.13 7.93
CA LEU A 215 -38.64 5.23 8.91
C LEU A 215 -39.39 5.12 10.24
N ARG A 216 -40.61 5.69 10.35
CA ARG A 216 -41.42 5.75 11.58
C ARG A 216 -42.46 4.63 11.72
N ASP A 217 -42.63 3.79 10.70
CA ASP A 217 -43.57 2.66 10.65
C ASP A 217 -42.83 1.32 10.76
#